data_AF-A0A8T5BD54-F1
#
_entry.id   AF-A0A8T5BD54-F1
#
_cell.length_a   1.000
_cell.length_b   1.000
_cell.length_c   1.000
_cell.angle_alpha   90.00
_cell.angle_beta   90.00
_cell.angle_gamma   90.00
#
_symmetry.space_group_name_H-M   'P 1'
#
loop_
_entity.id
_entity.type
_entity.pdbx_description
1 polymer ?
#
loop_
_entity_poly.entity_id
_entity_poly.type
_entity_poly.pdbx_seq_one_letter_code
_entity_poly.pdbx_strand_id
1 'polypeptide(L)' 'MEGSQLCRYHQQAHDRLMKAFISWRAALEVDWRGFLEEVLKLSELGEWAKDVAENLLRRFQ' A
#
# COMPACT_ATOMS: atom_id res chain seq x y z
N MET A 1 -7.77 17.65 -11.90
CA MET A 1 -7.56 17.94 -10.47
C MET A 1 -7.68 16.63 -9.73
N GLU A 2 -6.59 15.98 -9.34
CA GLU A 2 -6.67 14.69 -8.64
C GLU A 2 -5.89 14.76 -7.32
N GLY A 3 -6.32 15.69 -6.48
CA GLY A 3 -5.94 15.72 -5.07
C GLY A 3 -6.95 14.88 -4.29
N SER A 4 -6.89 13.56 -4.40
CA SER A 4 -7.42 12.71 -3.32
C SER A 4 -6.47 12.85 -2.14
N GLN A 5 -6.58 13.98 -1.42
CA GLN A 5 -5.85 14.20 -0.19
C GLN A 5 -6.30 13.14 0.80
N LEU A 6 -5.47 12.11 0.95
CA LEU A 6 -5.61 11.15 2.02
C LEU A 6 -5.70 11.92 3.34
N CYS A 7 -6.62 11.53 4.23
CA CYS A 7 -6.61 12.09 5.57
C CYS A 7 -5.28 11.70 6.26
N ARG A 8 -4.91 12.39 7.35
CA ARG A 8 -3.62 12.17 8.03
C ARG A 8 -3.27 10.70 8.29
N TYR A 9 -4.27 9.88 8.62
CA TYR A 9 -4.08 8.46 8.93
C TYR A 9 -3.83 7.64 7.68
N HIS A 10 -4.58 7.91 6.60
CA HIS A 10 -4.36 7.27 5.31
C HIS A 10 -3.01 7.69 4.69
N GLN A 11 -2.60 8.95 4.84
CA GLN A 11 -1.27 9.39 4.38
C GLN A 11 -0.16 8.67 5.15
N GLN A 12 -0.29 8.57 6.47
CA GLN A 12 0.67 7.83 7.28
C GLN A 12 0.71 6.33 6.93
N ALA A 13 -0.44 5.72 6.64
CA ALA A 13 -0.52 4.34 6.19
C ALA A 13 0.14 4.14 4.82
N HIS A 14 -0.11 5.05 3.87
CA HIS A 14 0.56 5.07 2.58
C HIS A 14 2.08 5.17 2.71
N ASP A 15 2.58 6.09 3.54
CA ASP A 15 4.02 6.27 3.75
C ASP A 15 4.67 5.03 4.37
N ARG A 16 3.95 4.33 5.27
CA ARG A 16 4.40 3.05 5.84
C ARG A 16 4.44 1.93 4.80
N LEU A 17 3.41 1.82 3.96
CA LEU A 17 3.37 0.87 2.84
C LEU A 17 4.53 1.11 1.87
N MET A 18 4.80 2.37 1.53
CA MET A 18 5.90 2.74 0.64
C MET A 18 7.26 2.33 1.24
N LYS A 19 7.47 2.56 2.54
CA LYS A 19 8.70 2.12 3.22
C LYS A 19 8.84 0.59 3.23
N ALA A 20 7.75 -0.13 3.50
CA ALA A 20 7.75 -1.58 3.46
C ALA A 20 8.07 -2.11 2.06
N PHE A 21 7.49 -1.52 1.02
CA PHE A 21 7.75 -1.90 -0.36
C PHE A 21 9.19 -1.70 -0.78
N ILE A 22 9.84 -0.59 -0.41
CA ILE A 22 11.26 -0.38 -0.71
C ILE A 22 12.10 -1.52 -0.13
N SER A 23 11.82 -1.93 1.12
CA SER A 23 12.49 -3.06 1.76
C SER A 23 12.19 -4.39 1.08
N TRP A 24 10.93 -4.64 0.69
CA TRP A 24 10.53 -5.87 0.03
C TRP A 24 11.11 -5.98 -1.38
N ARG A 25 11.07 -4.88 -2.16
CA ARG A 25 11.64 -4.83 -3.50
C ARG A 25 13.13 -5.11 -3.50
N ALA A 26 13.86 -4.60 -2.50
CA ALA A 26 15.29 -4.87 -2.36
C ALA A 26 15.61 -6.35 -2.05
N ALA A 27 14.67 -7.10 -1.46
CA ALA A 27 14.88 -8.48 -1.04
C ALA A 27 14.22 -9.54 -1.94
N LEU A 28 13.11 -9.20 -2.60
CA LEU A 28 12.18 -10.14 -3.25
C LEU A 28 11.92 -9.83 -4.73
N GLU A 29 12.53 -8.78 -5.29
CA GLU A 29 12.30 -8.32 -6.68
C GLU A 29 10.81 -8.11 -7.04
N VAL A 30 9.97 -7.84 -6.05
CA VAL A 30 8.54 -7.62 -6.24
C VAL A 30 8.25 -6.23 -6.83
N ASP A 31 7.27 -6.14 -7.72
CA ASP A 31 6.76 -4.88 -8.22
C ASP A 31 5.69 -4.28 -7.28
N TRP A 32 5.26 -3.05 -7.55
CA TRP A 32 4.34 -2.35 -6.65
C TRP A 32 2.98 -3.05 -6.54
N ARG A 33 2.49 -3.65 -7.63
CA ARG A 33 1.22 -4.38 -7.64
C ARG A 33 1.32 -5.67 -6.82
N GLY A 34 2.33 -6.50 -7.08
CA GLY A 34 2.55 -7.75 -6.36
C GLY A 34 2.74 -7.51 -4.86
N PHE A 35 3.45 -6.45 -4.48
CA PHE A 35 3.56 -6.06 -3.08
C PHE A 35 2.19 -5.79 -2.44
N LEU A 36 1.33 -5.01 -3.11
CA LEU A 36 0.00 -4.69 -2.59
C LEU A 36 -0.90 -5.94 -2.47
N GLU A 37 -0.81 -6.86 -3.44
CA GLU A 37 -1.54 -8.13 -3.40
C GLU A 37 -1.06 -9.03 -2.24
N GLU A 38 0.25 -9.05 -1.92
CA GLU A 38 0.78 -9.82 -0.80
C GLU A 38 0.44 -9.21 0.57
N VAL A 39 0.56 -7.89 0.75
CA VAL A 39 0.24 -7.28 2.05
C VAL A 39 -1.22 -7.40 2.42
N LEU A 40 -2.14 -7.42 1.45
CA LEU A 40 -3.57 -7.62 1.70
C LEU A 40 -3.91 -9.04 2.18
N LYS A 41 -3.00 -10.01 2.01
CA LYS A 41 -3.15 -11.37 2.56
C LYS A 41 -2.77 -11.44 4.05
N LEU A 42 -2.09 -10.42 4.59
CA LEU A 42 -1.65 -10.38 5.98
C LEU A 42 -2.84 -10.05 6.90
N SER A 43 -3.17 -10.95 7.82
CA SER A 43 -4.26 -10.76 8.80
C SER A 43 -4.00 -9.65 9.80
N GLU A 44 -2.73 -9.26 9.98
CA GLU A 44 -2.26 -8.22 10.88
C GLU A 44 -2.16 -6.83 10.23
N LEU A 45 -2.54 -6.71 8.95
CA LEU A 45 -2.55 -5.42 8.27
C LEU A 45 -3.59 -4.49 8.90
N GLY A 46 -3.13 -3.33 9.39
CA GLY A 46 -4.01 -2.33 9.98
C GLY A 46 -5.06 -1.82 8.98
N GLU A 47 -6.26 -1.52 9.46
CA GLU A 47 -7.42 -1.12 8.66
C GLU A 47 -7.13 0.01 7.66
N TRP A 48 -6.45 1.08 8.11
CA TRP A 48 -6.04 2.17 7.23
C TRP A 48 -5.08 1.74 6.11
N ALA A 49 -4.17 0.81 6.40
CA ALA A 49 -3.23 0.30 5.40
C ALA A 49 -3.94 -0.62 4.40
N LYS A 50 -4.92 -1.40 4.87
CA LYS A 50 -5.79 -2.20 4.02
C LYS A 50 -6.58 -1.31 3.05
N ASP A 51 -7.25 -0.27 3.55
CA ASP A 51 -8.03 0.66 2.73
C ASP A 51 -7.17 1.37 1.66
N VAL A 52 -5.97 1.82 2.05
CA VAL A 52 -5.02 2.42 1.10
C VAL A 52 -4.57 1.41 0.05
N ALA A 53 -4.20 0.19 0.45
CA ALA A 53 -3.72 -0.83 -0.48
C ALA A 53 -4.81 -1.26 -1.47
N GLU A 54 -6.04 -1.44 -1.01
CA GLU A 54 -7.19 -1.72 -1.88
C GLU A 54 -7.47 -0.56 -2.85
N ASN A 55 -7.42 0.70 -2.38
CA ASN A 55 -7.62 1.87 -3.25
C ASN A 55 -6.54 1.96 -4.34
N LEU A 56 -5.28 1.71 -3.99
CA LEU A 56 -4.16 1.71 -4.93
C LEU A 56 -4.28 0.60 -5.96
N LEU A 57 -4.66 -0.63 -5.55
CA LEU A 57 -4.84 -1.75 -6.48
C LEU A 57 -5.94 -1.50 -7.51
N ARG A 58 -7.03 -0.83 -7.12
CA ARG A 58 -8.11 -0.46 -8.06
C ARG A 58 -7.64 0.47 -9.17
N ARG A 59 -6.52 1.19 -9.01
CA ARG A 59 -5.94 2.07 -10.05
C ARG A 59 -5.19 1.31 -11.15
N PHE A 60 -4.96 0.02 -10.98
CA PHE A 60 -4.33 -0.86 -11.97
C PHE A 60 -5.34 -1.61 -12.86
N GLN A 61 -6.64 -1.35 -12.70
CA GLN A 61 -7.71 -1.89 -13.54
C GLN A 61 -8.02 -0.97 -14.73
#